data_AF-A0A0J1FXC2-F1
#
_entry.id   AF-A0A0J1FXC2-F1
#
_cell.length_a   1.000
_cell.length_b   1.000
_cell.length_c   1.000
_cell.angle_alpha   90.00
_cell.angle_beta   90.00
_cell.angle_gamma   90.00
#
_symmetry.space_group_name_H-M   'P 1'
#
loop_
_entity.id
_entity.type
_entity.pdbx_description
1 polymer ?
#
loop_
_entity_poly.entity_id
_entity_poly.type
_entity_poly.pdbx_seq_one_letter_code
_entity_poly.pdbx_strand_id
1 'polypeptide(L)'
;MNIEFIKALQEIYNLLDQIELKKMERDYPIIWERIHSTSCAQIGRMLAQKRDVDSEQAALACALHDCGRWVTGRQENHAPQGEELARRFLREGNLSSVTQESIVQAIINHSKKEDIGSPLEELVKDADILDCYWYGDDISKKYHVARLQRTLCELNIGSSSKEG
;
A
#
# COMPACT_ATOMS: atom_id res chain seq x y z
N MET A 1 -7.04 -12.26 -16.72
CA MET A 1 -7.42 -11.85 -15.36
C MET A 1 -6.75 -12.81 -14.38
N ASN A 2 -5.94 -12.32 -13.44
CA ASN A 2 -5.33 -13.19 -12.42
C ASN A 2 -6.36 -13.52 -11.35
N ILE A 3 -6.90 -14.74 -11.38
CA ILE A 3 -7.98 -15.18 -10.46
C ILE A 3 -7.51 -15.20 -9.01
N GLU A 4 -6.26 -15.58 -8.75
CA GLU A 4 -5.74 -15.68 -7.38
C GLU A 4 -5.63 -14.29 -6.73
N PHE A 5 -5.22 -13.29 -7.50
CA PHE A 5 -5.21 -11.92 -7.00
C PHE A 5 -6.62 -11.36 -6.76
N ILE A 6 -7.59 -11.70 -7.61
CA ILE A 6 -9.00 -11.32 -7.39
C ILE A 6 -9.56 -11.96 -6.12
N LYS A 7 -9.23 -13.23 -5.83
CA LYS A 7 -9.58 -13.87 -4.56
C LYS A 7 -8.94 -13.15 -3.36
N ALA A 8 -7.68 -12.76 -3.46
CA ALA A 8 -7.01 -12.01 -2.39
C ALA A 8 -7.71 -10.66 -2.13
N LEU A 9 -8.08 -9.91 -3.18
CA LEU A 9 -8.86 -8.68 -3.03
C LEU A 9 -10.24 -8.94 -2.42
N GLN A 10 -10.92 -10.03 -2.82
CA GLN A 10 -12.19 -10.42 -2.22
C GLN A 10 -12.04 -10.67 -0.71
N GLU A 11 -11.00 -11.36 -0.27
CA GLU A 11 -10.77 -11.59 1.17
C GLU A 11 -10.41 -10.29 1.93
N ILE A 12 -9.67 -9.37 1.30
CA ILE A 12 -9.45 -8.03 1.86
C ILE A 12 -10.79 -7.29 2.05
N TYR A 13 -11.69 -7.35 1.06
CA TYR A 13 -13.00 -6.72 1.15
C TYR A 13 -13.88 -7.36 2.22
N ASN A 14 -13.90 -8.70 2.31
CA ASN A 14 -14.59 -9.42 3.38
C ASN A 14 -14.11 -8.99 4.77
N LEU A 15 -12.80 -8.82 4.94
CA LEU A 15 -12.21 -8.34 6.18
C LEU A 15 -12.64 -6.91 6.50
N LEU A 16 -12.62 -6.01 5.52
CA LEU A 16 -13.05 -4.62 5.68
C LEU A 16 -14.54 -4.54 6.04
N ASP A 17 -15.39 -5.39 5.44
CA ASP A 17 -16.82 -5.49 5.78
C ASP A 17 -17.02 -5.91 7.24
N GLN A 18 -16.29 -6.94 7.70
CA GLN A 18 -16.33 -7.37 9.11
C GLN A 18 -15.87 -6.28 10.07
N ILE A 19 -14.89 -5.48 9.67
CA ILE A 19 -14.38 -4.36 10.45
C ILE A 19 -15.42 -3.22 10.50
N GLU A 20 -16.09 -2.92 9.38
CA GLU A 20 -17.11 -1.87 9.30
C GLU A 20 -18.27 -2.13 10.27
N LEU A 21 -18.67 -3.40 10.42
CA LEU A 21 -19.71 -3.82 11.37
C LEU A 21 -19.39 -3.48 12.83
N LYS A 22 -18.10 -3.33 13.20
CA LYS A 22 -17.68 -3.01 14.57
C LYS A 22 -17.93 -1.55 14.97
N LYS A 23 -18.29 -0.66 14.03
CA LYS A 23 -18.61 0.76 14.28
C LYS A 23 -17.59 1.49 15.18
N MET A 24 -16.32 1.28 14.89
CA MET A 24 -15.18 1.95 15.53
C MET A 24 -15.03 3.37 15.01
N GLU A 25 -14.55 4.30 15.86
CA GLU A 25 -14.10 5.63 15.44
C GLU A 25 -12.83 5.52 14.59
N ARG A 26 -12.74 6.30 13.51
CA ARG A 26 -11.62 6.19 12.55
C ARG A 26 -11.20 7.55 12.02
N ASP A 27 -9.91 7.69 11.75
CA ASP A 27 -9.34 8.88 11.12
C ASP A 27 -9.69 8.92 9.62
N TYR A 28 -9.85 7.74 8.99
CA TYR A 28 -10.28 7.58 7.61
C TYR A 28 -11.52 6.67 7.51
N PRO A 29 -12.48 6.98 6.62
CA PRO A 29 -13.66 6.16 6.45
C PRO A 29 -13.31 4.82 5.80
N ILE A 30 -14.02 3.75 6.14
CA ILE A 30 -13.76 2.41 5.58
C ILE A 30 -13.80 2.38 4.04
N ILE A 31 -14.62 3.22 3.40
CA ILE A 31 -14.64 3.31 1.93
C ILE A 31 -13.30 3.77 1.35
N TRP A 32 -12.58 4.66 2.04
CA TRP A 32 -11.24 5.07 1.64
C TRP A 32 -10.27 3.88 1.69
N GLU A 33 -10.32 3.07 2.75
CA GLU A 33 -9.48 1.87 2.87
C GLU A 33 -9.67 0.90 1.70
N ARG A 34 -10.91 0.70 1.25
CA ARG A 34 -11.22 -0.15 0.08
C ARG A 34 -10.62 0.40 -1.21
N ILE A 35 -10.83 1.70 -1.44
CA ILE A 35 -10.36 2.42 -2.62
C ILE A 35 -8.84 2.39 -2.66
N HIS A 36 -8.19 2.90 -1.61
CA HIS A 36 -6.74 3.03 -1.48
C HIS A 36 -6.03 1.67 -1.54
N SER A 37 -6.56 0.63 -0.87
CA SER A 37 -6.04 -0.74 -0.97
C SER A 37 -6.02 -1.22 -2.43
N THR A 38 -7.13 -1.06 -3.15
CA THR A 38 -7.27 -1.59 -4.52
C THR A 38 -6.45 -0.80 -5.53
N SER A 39 -6.47 0.53 -5.46
CA SER A 39 -5.73 1.38 -6.39
C SER A 39 -4.23 1.30 -6.13
N CYS A 40 -3.79 1.34 -4.88
CA CYS A 40 -2.38 1.16 -4.51
C CYS A 40 -1.86 -0.21 -4.99
N ALA A 41 -2.67 -1.27 -4.94
CA ALA A 41 -2.28 -2.57 -5.49
C ALA A 41 -2.00 -2.56 -7.01
N GLN A 42 -2.79 -1.81 -7.80
CA GLN A 42 -2.54 -1.66 -9.23
C GLN A 42 -1.33 -0.78 -9.53
N ILE A 43 -1.14 0.29 -8.76
CA ILE A 43 0.06 1.14 -8.86
C ILE A 43 1.30 0.33 -8.53
N GLY A 44 1.26 -0.45 -7.46
CA GLY A 44 2.34 -1.36 -7.06
C GLY A 44 2.67 -2.36 -8.16
N ARG A 45 1.66 -2.97 -8.79
CA ARG A 45 1.84 -3.87 -9.93
C ARG A 45 2.54 -3.19 -11.12
N MET A 46 2.14 -1.97 -11.45
CA MET A 46 2.77 -1.20 -12.53
C MET A 46 4.23 -0.86 -12.20
N LEU A 47 4.50 -0.38 -10.98
CA LEU A 47 5.86 -0.06 -10.54
C LEU A 47 6.75 -1.32 -10.52
N ALA A 48 6.19 -2.47 -10.14
CA ALA A 48 6.91 -3.73 -10.08
C ALA A 48 7.46 -4.16 -11.46
N GLN A 49 6.64 -4.00 -12.51
CA GLN A 49 7.06 -4.26 -13.89
C GLN A 49 8.21 -3.35 -14.33
N LYS A 50 8.22 -2.11 -13.86
CA LYS A 50 9.28 -1.15 -14.20
C LYS A 50 10.58 -1.38 -13.40
N ARG A 51 10.46 -1.90 -12.18
CA ARG A 51 11.56 -2.04 -11.21
C ARG A 51 12.08 -3.47 -11.06
N ASP A 52 11.62 -4.40 -11.91
CA ASP A 52 11.99 -5.83 -11.86
C ASP A 52 11.70 -6.46 -10.48
N VAL A 53 10.53 -6.14 -9.92
CA VAL A 53 9.99 -6.75 -8.69
C VAL A 53 8.84 -7.68 -9.06
N ASP A 54 8.66 -8.77 -8.31
CA ASP A 54 7.51 -9.67 -8.51
C ASP A 54 6.19 -8.88 -8.40
N SER A 55 5.43 -8.88 -9.48
CA SER A 55 4.24 -8.03 -9.62
C SER A 55 3.08 -8.46 -8.72
N GLU A 56 2.98 -9.75 -8.38
CA GLU A 56 1.92 -10.25 -7.49
C GLU A 56 2.25 -9.96 -6.03
N GLN A 57 3.51 -10.17 -5.66
CA GLN A 57 4.04 -9.81 -4.34
C GLN A 57 3.90 -8.31 -4.08
N ALA A 58 4.26 -7.47 -5.06
CA ALA A 58 4.11 -6.03 -4.99
C ALA A 58 2.65 -5.58 -4.84
N ALA A 59 1.76 -6.12 -5.67
CA ALA A 59 0.33 -5.80 -5.60
C ALA A 59 -0.27 -6.19 -4.25
N LEU A 60 0.07 -7.39 -3.73
CA LEU A 60 -0.45 -7.85 -2.45
C LEU A 60 0.10 -7.04 -1.27
N ALA A 61 1.39 -6.69 -1.29
CA ALA A 61 1.98 -5.84 -0.26
C ALA A 61 1.34 -4.44 -0.25
N CYS A 62 1.12 -3.84 -1.42
CA CYS A 62 0.44 -2.56 -1.55
C CYS A 62 -1.03 -2.65 -1.11
N ALA A 63 -1.74 -3.74 -1.43
CA ALA A 63 -3.13 -3.92 -1.01
C ALA A 63 -3.27 -3.98 0.52
N LEU A 64 -2.29 -4.55 1.22
CA LEU A 64 -2.33 -4.80 2.66
C LEU A 64 -1.61 -3.74 3.50
N HIS A 65 -0.89 -2.79 2.91
CA HIS A 65 0.07 -1.93 3.63
C HIS A 65 -0.55 -1.15 4.81
N ASP A 66 -1.81 -0.75 4.67
CA ASP A 66 -2.54 0.01 5.68
C ASP A 66 -3.40 -0.85 6.62
N CYS A 67 -3.20 -2.16 6.64
CA CYS A 67 -4.02 -3.07 7.44
C CYS A 67 -4.01 -2.77 8.95
N GLY A 68 -2.97 -2.11 9.47
CA GLY A 68 -2.97 -1.60 10.84
C GLY A 68 -4.04 -0.53 11.08
N ARG A 69 -4.25 0.38 10.12
CA ARG A 69 -5.34 1.37 10.18
C ARG A 69 -6.70 0.73 10.07
N TRP A 70 -6.80 -0.42 9.39
CA TRP A 70 -8.05 -1.18 9.32
C TRP A 70 -8.47 -1.66 10.71
N VAL A 71 -7.54 -2.21 11.49
CA VAL A 71 -7.83 -2.79 12.80
C VAL A 71 -7.89 -1.77 13.93
N THR A 72 -7.16 -0.66 13.84
CA THR A 72 -7.11 0.35 14.93
C THR A 72 -7.99 1.56 14.67
N GLY A 73 -8.34 1.82 13.41
CA GLY A 73 -8.99 3.06 12.98
C GLY A 73 -8.07 4.28 12.99
N ARG A 74 -6.79 4.16 13.38
CA ARG A 74 -5.89 5.31 13.59
C ARG A 74 -4.78 5.36 12.55
N GLN A 75 -4.49 6.57 12.08
CA GLN A 75 -3.35 6.85 11.20
C GLN A 75 -2.04 6.89 11.96
N GLU A 76 -2.04 7.29 13.22
CA GLU A 76 -0.82 7.29 14.02
C GLU A 76 -0.32 5.85 14.23
N ASN A 77 0.95 5.61 13.91
CA ASN A 77 1.64 4.34 14.13
C ASN A 77 0.94 3.11 13.47
N HIS A 78 0.20 3.30 12.38
CA HIS A 78 -0.57 2.22 11.75
C HIS A 78 0.30 1.12 11.14
N ALA A 79 1.43 1.45 10.53
CA ALA A 79 2.28 0.47 9.85
C ALA A 79 2.71 -0.71 10.75
N PRO A 80 3.38 -0.51 11.92
CA PRO A 80 3.73 -1.63 12.79
C PRO A 80 2.51 -2.32 13.41
N GLN A 81 1.40 -1.61 13.63
CA GLN A 81 0.16 -2.20 14.14
C GLN A 81 -0.53 -3.15 13.13
N GLY A 82 -0.10 -3.14 11.87
CA GLY A 82 -0.59 -4.06 10.85
C GLY A 82 0.05 -5.45 10.88
N GLU A 83 1.14 -5.65 11.62
CA GLU A 83 1.95 -6.88 11.54
C GLU A 83 1.13 -8.16 11.79
N GLU A 84 0.37 -8.20 12.88
CA GLU A 84 -0.39 -9.39 13.27
C GLU A 84 -1.43 -9.76 12.19
N LEU A 85 -2.16 -8.76 11.69
CA LEU A 85 -3.18 -8.99 10.68
C LEU A 85 -2.56 -9.44 9.35
N ALA A 86 -1.47 -8.79 8.93
CA ALA A 86 -0.73 -9.16 7.73
C ALA A 86 -0.23 -10.61 7.80
N ARG A 87 0.42 -10.99 8.91
CA ARG A 87 0.91 -12.36 9.12
C ARG A 87 -0.23 -13.38 9.08
N ARG A 88 -1.37 -13.08 9.71
CA ARG A 88 -2.53 -13.97 9.68
C ARG A 88 -3.08 -14.14 8.26
N PHE A 89 -3.28 -13.04 7.54
CA PHE A 89 -3.78 -13.05 6.16
C PHE A 89 -2.87 -13.85 5.23
N LEU A 90 -1.55 -13.62 5.31
CA LEU A 90 -0.57 -14.26 4.43
C LEU A 90 -0.40 -15.76 4.70
N ARG A 91 -0.61 -16.21 5.95
CA ARG A 91 -0.54 -17.63 6.32
C ARG A 91 -1.64 -18.48 5.67
N GLU A 92 -2.77 -17.87 5.35
CA GLU A 92 -3.88 -18.54 4.66
C GLU A 92 -3.63 -18.68 3.15
N GLY A 93 -2.65 -17.94 2.61
CA GLY A 93 -2.24 -17.99 1.21
C GLY A 93 -1.17 -19.03 0.91
N ASN A 94 -1.05 -19.41 -0.37
CA ASN A 94 -0.03 -20.34 -0.87
C ASN A 94 1.29 -19.62 -1.22
N LEU A 95 1.88 -18.92 -0.25
CA LEU A 95 3.13 -18.16 -0.41
C LEU A 95 4.27 -18.80 0.36
N SER A 96 5.50 -18.70 -0.16
CA SER A 96 6.70 -19.13 0.59
C SER A 96 6.90 -18.28 1.85
N SER A 97 7.50 -18.84 2.90
CA SER A 97 7.79 -18.09 4.13
C SER A 97 8.66 -16.85 3.89
N VAL A 98 9.60 -16.92 2.94
CA VAL A 98 10.44 -15.79 2.53
C VAL A 98 9.62 -14.67 1.89
N THR A 99 8.67 -15.04 1.02
CA THR A 99 7.75 -14.09 0.38
C THR A 99 6.83 -13.46 1.42
N GLN A 100 6.27 -14.26 2.34
CA GLN A 100 5.42 -13.76 3.43
C GLN A 100 6.18 -12.74 4.28
N GLU A 101 7.41 -13.07 4.72
CA GLU A 101 8.21 -12.16 5.53
C GLU A 101 8.55 -10.87 4.78
N SER A 102 8.91 -10.97 3.50
CA SER A 102 9.20 -9.80 2.67
C SER A 102 7.98 -8.86 2.56
N ILE A 103 6.78 -9.40 2.42
CA ILE A 103 5.54 -8.60 2.40
C ILE A 103 5.30 -7.97 3.77
N VAL A 104 5.46 -8.72 4.87
CA VAL A 104 5.28 -8.17 6.23
C VAL A 104 6.25 -7.03 6.49
N GLN A 105 7.53 -7.16 6.13
CA GLN A 105 8.52 -6.08 6.25
C GLN A 105 8.12 -4.85 5.44
N ALA A 106 7.64 -5.05 4.21
CA ALA A 106 7.10 -3.96 3.39
C ALA A 106 5.94 -3.24 4.08
N ILE A 107 5.01 -3.96 4.68
CA ILE A 107 3.87 -3.41 5.41
C ILE A 107 4.33 -2.63 6.65
N ILE A 108 5.15 -3.20 7.54
CA ILE A 108 5.47 -2.54 8.81
C ILE A 108 6.43 -1.36 8.67
N ASN A 109 7.19 -1.31 7.57
CA ASN A 109 8.15 -0.24 7.30
C ASN A 109 7.66 0.78 6.26
N HIS A 110 6.49 0.60 5.63
CA HIS A 110 6.06 1.51 4.56
C HIS A 110 5.94 2.96 5.05
N SER A 111 5.54 3.21 6.31
CA SER A 111 5.43 4.58 6.82
C SER A 111 6.78 5.27 7.10
N LYS A 112 7.88 4.50 7.15
CA LYS A 112 9.25 4.99 7.35
C LYS A 112 9.84 5.47 6.01
N LYS A 113 9.31 6.59 5.52
CA LYS A 113 9.63 7.11 4.18
C LYS A 113 11.06 7.67 4.08
N GLU A 114 11.68 8.03 5.19
CA GLU A 114 13.09 8.45 5.26
C GLU A 114 14.09 7.27 5.20
N ASP A 115 13.67 6.08 5.65
CA ASP A 115 14.54 4.91 5.68
C ASP A 115 14.60 4.24 4.30
N ILE A 116 15.75 3.63 4.00
CA ILE A 116 15.94 2.79 2.81
C ILE A 116 15.68 1.34 3.21
N GLY A 117 14.71 0.71 2.55
CA GLY A 117 14.39 -0.71 2.71
C GLY A 117 14.81 -1.55 1.50
N SER A 118 14.26 -2.77 1.46
CA SER A 118 14.31 -3.66 0.29
C SER A 118 13.61 -3.07 -0.94
N PRO A 119 13.82 -3.63 -2.14
CA PRO A 119 13.10 -3.20 -3.34
C PRO A 119 11.57 -3.19 -3.19
N LEU A 120 11.01 -4.16 -2.46
CA LEU A 120 9.56 -4.21 -2.21
C LEU A 120 9.11 -3.12 -1.24
N GLU A 121 9.86 -2.87 -0.17
CA GLU A 121 9.58 -1.76 0.76
C GLU A 121 9.57 -0.41 0.03
N GLU A 122 10.59 -0.15 -0.78
CA GLU A 122 10.69 1.10 -1.53
C GLU A 122 9.56 1.25 -2.57
N LEU A 123 9.13 0.13 -3.17
CA LEU A 123 7.99 0.11 -4.07
C LEU A 123 6.68 0.46 -3.35
N VAL A 124 6.39 -0.18 -2.21
CA VAL A 124 5.15 0.11 -1.44
C VAL A 124 5.13 1.56 -0.97
N LYS A 125 6.27 2.08 -0.49
CA LYS A 125 6.41 3.48 -0.07
C LYS A 125 6.06 4.48 -1.18
N ASP A 126 6.52 4.19 -2.39
CA ASP A 126 6.33 5.06 -3.54
C ASP A 126 4.92 4.90 -4.14
N ALA A 127 4.35 3.69 -4.11
CA ALA A 127 2.97 3.42 -4.55
C ALA A 127 1.94 4.13 -3.67
N ASP A 128 2.09 4.06 -2.34
CA ASP A 128 1.25 4.78 -1.37
C ASP A 128 1.25 6.29 -1.64
N ILE A 129 2.44 6.89 -1.80
CA ILE A 129 2.58 8.33 -2.09
C ILE A 129 1.90 8.72 -3.41
N LEU A 130 2.09 7.92 -4.47
CA LEU A 130 1.46 8.20 -5.76
C LEU A 130 -0.06 8.13 -5.68
N ASP A 131 -0.59 7.12 -4.99
CA ASP A 131 -2.02 6.92 -4.83
C ASP A 131 -2.64 8.12 -4.10
N CYS A 132 -2.10 8.47 -2.92
CA CYS A 132 -2.54 9.64 -2.16
C CYS A 132 -2.46 10.93 -2.98
N TYR A 133 -1.36 11.15 -3.71
CA TYR A 133 -1.20 12.31 -4.59
C TYR A 133 -2.28 12.39 -5.68
N TRP A 134 -2.62 11.27 -6.33
CA TRP A 134 -3.65 11.25 -7.37
C TRP A 134 -5.08 11.39 -6.85
N TYR A 135 -5.32 11.05 -5.58
CA TYR A 135 -6.57 11.38 -4.90
C TYR A 135 -6.63 12.82 -4.34
N GLY A 136 -5.53 13.58 -4.48
CA GLY A 136 -5.50 15.01 -4.17
C GLY A 136 -4.95 15.35 -2.79
N ASP A 137 -4.27 14.44 -2.11
CA ASP A 137 -3.62 14.73 -0.84
C ASP A 137 -2.49 15.76 -0.99
N ASP A 138 -2.35 16.64 0.00
CA ASP A 138 -1.25 17.60 0.07
C ASP A 138 0.04 16.93 0.57
N ILE A 139 0.89 16.55 -0.39
CA ILE A 139 2.20 15.97 -0.10
C ILE A 139 3.20 17.09 0.21
N SER A 140 3.35 17.42 1.49
CA SER A 140 4.19 18.55 1.94
C SER A 140 5.48 18.13 2.68
N LYS A 141 5.54 16.90 3.21
CA LYS A 141 6.75 16.40 3.92
C LYS A 141 7.91 16.24 2.95
N LYS A 142 9.08 16.82 3.28
CA LYS A 142 10.28 16.85 2.42
C LYS A 142 10.63 15.50 1.77
N TYR A 143 10.69 14.42 2.56
CA TYR A 143 11.01 13.09 2.04
C TYR A 143 9.90 12.51 1.15
N HIS A 144 8.63 12.84 1.43
CA HIS A 144 7.52 12.38 0.60
C HIS A 144 7.52 13.10 -0.75
N VAL A 145 7.77 14.41 -0.76
CA VAL A 145 7.91 15.21 -2.00
C VAL A 145 9.03 14.66 -2.87
N ALA A 146 10.20 14.38 -2.29
CA ALA A 146 11.33 13.84 -3.02
C ALA A 146 11.01 12.47 -3.65
N ARG A 147 10.33 11.57 -2.93
CA ARG A 147 9.85 10.29 -3.46
C ARG A 147 8.86 10.49 -4.59
N LEU A 148 7.84 11.33 -4.38
CA LEU A 148 6.83 11.64 -5.40
C LEU A 148 7.48 12.14 -6.70
N GLN A 149 8.35 13.15 -6.61
CA GLN A 149 9.04 13.72 -7.78
C GLN A 149 9.89 12.69 -8.52
N ARG A 150 10.63 11.86 -7.77
CA ARG A 150 11.44 10.78 -8.35
C ARG A 150 10.56 9.77 -9.09
N THR A 151 9.47 9.32 -8.47
CA THR A 151 8.58 8.31 -9.07
C THR A 151 7.81 8.87 -10.27
N LEU A 152 7.35 10.14 -10.22
CA LEU A 152 6.75 10.81 -11.37
C LEU A 152 7.74 10.94 -12.54
N CYS A 153 8.99 11.33 -12.25
CA CYS A 153 10.06 11.39 -13.26
C CYS A 153 10.35 10.00 -13.86
N GLU A 154 10.45 8.97 -13.03
CA GLU A 154 10.58 7.58 -13.45
C GLU A 154 9.44 7.16 -14.40
N LEU A 155 8.21 7.58 -14.12
CA LEU A 155 7.04 7.32 -14.95
C LEU A 155 6.92 8.24 -16.18
N ASN A 156 7.86 9.17 -16.39
CA ASN A 156 7.80 10.22 -17.41
C ASN A 156 6.54 11.11 -17.29
N ILE A 157 6.06 11.33 -16.07
CA ILE A 157 4.93 12.21 -15.77
C ILE A 157 5.51 13.55 -15.33
N GLY A 158 5.67 14.46 -16.29
CA GLY A 158 6.11 15.84 -16.04
C GLY A 158 4.93 16.75 -15.69
N SER A 159 5.13 17.62 -14.68
CA SER A 159 4.24 18.73 -14.42
C SER A 159 4.10 19.55 -15.70
N SER A 160 2.90 19.55 -16.29
CA SER A 160 2.52 20.64 -17.18
C SER A 160 2.68 21.89 -16.31
N SER A 161 3.69 22.69 -16.59
CA SER A 161 3.68 24.09 -16.20
C SER A 161 2.29 24.60 -16.58
N LYS A 162 1.48 24.94 -15.57
CA LYS A 162 0.37 25.86 -15.79
C LYS A 162 1.02 27.21 -16.08
N GLU A 163 1.50 27.37 -17.32
CA GLU A 163 1.61 28.67 -17.94
C GLU A 163 0.22 29.01 -18.45
N GLY A 164 -0.44 29.89 -17.70
CA GLY A 164 -1.75 30.46 -17.98
C GLY A 164 -2.02 31.56 -16.97
#